data_AF-A0A9K3LS34-F1
#
_entry.id   AF-A0A9K3LS34-F1
#
_cell.length_a   1.000
_cell.length_b   1.000
_cell.length_c   1.000
_cell.angle_alpha   90.00
_cell.angle_beta   90.00
_cell.angle_gamma   90.00
#
_symmetry.space_group_name_H-M   'P 1'
#
loop_
_entity.id
_entity.type
_entity.pdbx_description
1 polymer ?
#
loop_
_entity_poly.entity_id
_entity_poly.type
_entity_poly.pdbx_seq_one_letter_code
_entity_poly.pdbx_strand_id
1 'polypeptide(L)'
;MVSSMSMSTSGQIMKGFDMEKEGWTKNTTQQVHRVRRTVDETDSRDEQPMYMYGMPRSPDRDERGLRTISMDLNHSLGSSSTAVHSQQLKSLSWRADPRTSFSDWTLEVVGMEGGVEKSVSLYYAHSNVIAWGPRKGGYFVHLFQERMSQRPPSNMSRIQVPSVEAGVFPIMLDFMYCENSLPLSADKACILYAMANKFAIPQLQKAIQKFVERYLNLGQMIEFIQYAREQQDYTHKEIDKLILCAVSKLCGYLVKHPEEAIDVEPTLLLYTLEQRAKVLNKLKNEDPRTYSGKWEADRSKLLSKVVAECCNAATGEDSQSSNGEYPRLTRHQFQQMMTHLPALDNDAAMVLMQVDRKLIPKITSVKNINKTSPQERIETGTSSGFDEKCVEVMAAQWRKGMLQKSEKENERLIEFLQELSPRVLAKLLVKVSQQYELDILATEESDAARHEILSEPSRKSNVSTKVNINLPVEYPSVEMSHDDFYSPVERVPPPDRYDI
;
A
#
# COMPACT_ATOMS: atom_id res chain seq x y z
N MET A 1 -45.95 43.85 -3.11
CA MET A 1 -44.88 43.55 -4.08
C MET A 1 -43.92 42.59 -3.42
N VAL A 2 -44.16 41.29 -3.58
CA VAL A 2 -43.30 40.21 -3.09
C VAL A 2 -43.01 39.37 -4.31
N SER A 3 -41.75 39.33 -4.72
CA SER A 3 -41.29 38.62 -5.92
C SER A 3 -40.74 37.26 -5.52
N SER A 4 -41.40 36.23 -6.02
CA SER A 4 -41.01 34.82 -5.97
C SER A 4 -39.90 34.52 -6.97
N MET A 5 -38.81 33.87 -6.55
CA MET A 5 -37.91 33.14 -7.44
C MET A 5 -37.81 31.70 -6.97
N SER A 6 -38.49 30.82 -7.72
CA SER A 6 -38.30 29.39 -7.71
C SER A 6 -37.17 29.03 -8.67
N MET A 7 -36.15 28.28 -8.21
CA MET A 7 -35.25 27.57 -9.10
C MET A 7 -35.48 26.07 -8.99
N SER A 8 -35.87 25.50 -10.12
CA SER A 8 -36.10 24.08 -10.39
C SER A 8 -34.76 23.40 -10.67
N THR A 9 -34.41 22.38 -9.88
CA THR A 9 -33.30 21.46 -10.17
C THR A 9 -33.83 20.26 -10.96
N SER A 10 -33.65 20.30 -12.28
CA SER A 10 -33.88 19.15 -13.16
C SER A 10 -32.72 18.18 -13.06
N GLY A 11 -33.06 16.89 -12.86
CA GLY A 11 -32.13 15.77 -12.86
C GLY A 11 -31.55 15.50 -14.24
N GLN A 12 -30.26 15.15 -14.26
CA GLN A 12 -29.59 14.58 -15.42
C GLN A 12 -29.23 13.12 -15.16
N ILE A 13 -29.78 12.29 -16.03
CA ILE A 13 -29.58 10.86 -16.18
C ILE A 13 -28.16 10.62 -16.73
N MET A 14 -27.33 9.87 -16.02
CA MET A 14 -26.03 9.39 -16.53
C MET A 14 -26.27 8.34 -17.63
N LYS A 15 -25.82 8.65 -18.84
CA LYS A 15 -25.69 7.72 -19.97
C LYS A 15 -24.26 7.14 -20.00
N GLY A 16 -24.22 5.83 -20.25
CA GLY A 16 -23.22 5.07 -21.02
C GLY A 16 -21.75 5.50 -20.99
N PHE A 17 -20.91 4.65 -20.40
CA PHE A 17 -19.48 4.62 -20.62
C PHE A 17 -19.19 4.03 -22.02
N ASP A 18 -18.87 4.89 -22.98
CA ASP A 18 -18.26 4.50 -24.26
C ASP A 18 -16.73 4.51 -24.12
N MET A 19 -16.11 3.34 -24.32
CA MET A 19 -14.66 3.19 -24.48
C MET A 19 -14.32 3.37 -25.96
N GLU A 20 -14.10 4.62 -26.38
CA GLU A 20 -13.53 4.91 -27.69
C GLU A 20 -11.99 4.76 -27.67
N LYS A 21 -11.56 3.73 -28.41
CA LYS A 21 -10.37 3.64 -29.27
C LYS A 21 -9.38 4.83 -29.23
N GLU A 22 -8.27 4.67 -28.51
CA GLU A 22 -7.04 5.41 -28.85
C GLU A 22 -6.26 4.65 -29.93
N GLY A 23 -6.23 5.24 -31.12
CA GLY A 23 -5.55 4.73 -32.29
C GLY A 23 -4.03 4.94 -32.21
N TRP A 24 -3.28 3.87 -32.46
CA TRP A 24 -1.89 3.95 -32.88
C TRP A 24 -1.84 4.01 -34.40
N THR A 25 -1.82 5.23 -34.97
CA THR A 25 -1.34 5.42 -36.35
C THR A 25 -0.58 6.74 -36.52
N LYS A 26 0.73 6.58 -36.80
CA LYS A 26 1.59 7.32 -37.75
C LYS A 26 1.62 8.85 -37.68
N ASN A 27 2.79 9.39 -37.31
CA ASN A 27 3.55 10.33 -38.14
C ASN A 27 4.86 10.75 -37.44
N THR A 28 6.00 10.25 -37.92
CA THR A 28 7.24 11.05 -37.97
C THR A 28 8.08 10.60 -39.16
N THR A 29 7.94 11.33 -40.26
CA THR A 29 8.94 11.37 -41.33
C THR A 29 10.10 12.21 -40.81
N GLN A 30 11.23 11.59 -40.46
CA GLN A 30 12.50 12.30 -40.33
C GLN A 30 13.51 11.70 -41.30
N GLN A 31 13.94 12.57 -42.21
CA GLN A 31 15.08 12.36 -43.10
C GLN A 31 16.34 12.13 -42.26
N VAL A 32 17.00 10.99 -42.46
CA VAL A 32 18.37 10.78 -41.97
C VAL A 32 19.29 10.66 -43.18
N HIS A 33 20.29 11.53 -43.19
CA HIS A 33 21.35 11.58 -44.17
C HIS A 33 22.14 10.26 -44.22
N ARG A 34 22.32 9.80 -45.45
CA ARG A 34 23.08 8.65 -45.90
C ARG A 34 24.58 8.87 -45.63
N VAL A 35 25.15 8.18 -44.63
CA VAL A 35 26.60 7.98 -44.51
C VAL A 35 26.92 6.56 -44.98
N ARG A 36 27.47 6.45 -46.19
CA ARG A 36 28.08 5.22 -46.71
C ARG A 36 29.34 4.92 -45.90
N ARG A 37 29.36 3.80 -45.18
CA ARG A 37 30.61 3.09 -44.85
C ARG A 37 30.64 1.80 -45.65
N THR A 38 31.63 1.72 -46.53
CA THR A 38 32.13 0.50 -47.15
C THR A 38 32.80 -0.34 -46.07
N VAL A 39 32.38 -1.59 -45.92
CA VAL A 39 33.10 -2.60 -45.13
C VAL A 39 33.24 -3.84 -46.01
N ASP A 40 34.46 -4.34 -46.02
CA ASP A 40 35.02 -5.36 -46.88
C ASP A 40 34.28 -6.70 -46.82
N GLU A 41 34.16 -7.30 -47.99
CA GLU A 41 33.82 -8.71 -48.20
C GLU A 41 34.95 -9.57 -47.64
N THR A 42 34.64 -10.36 -46.61
CA THR A 42 35.40 -11.58 -46.30
C THR A 42 34.45 -12.77 -46.22
N ASP A 43 34.71 -13.64 -47.19
CA ASP A 43 34.31 -15.01 -47.42
C ASP A 43 34.24 -15.86 -46.13
N SER A 44 33.07 -16.41 -45.82
CA SER A 44 32.94 -17.54 -44.87
C SER A 44 31.69 -18.39 -45.14
N ARG A 45 31.98 -19.50 -45.80
CA ARG A 45 31.43 -20.87 -45.70
C ARG A 45 30.15 -21.12 -44.89
N ASP A 46 29.29 -21.90 -45.53
CA ASP A 46 28.15 -22.67 -45.03
C ASP A 46 28.31 -23.25 -43.62
N GLU A 47 27.49 -22.77 -42.68
CA GLU A 47 27.09 -23.53 -41.50
C GLU A 47 25.56 -23.49 -41.36
N GLN A 48 24.93 -24.67 -41.42
CA GLN A 48 23.51 -24.83 -41.10
C GLN A 48 23.31 -24.68 -39.58
N PRO A 49 22.32 -23.92 -39.10
CA PRO A 49 22.00 -23.90 -37.68
C PRO A 49 21.20 -25.15 -37.30
N MET A 50 21.83 -26.00 -36.50
CA MET A 50 21.21 -27.15 -35.83
C MET A 50 20.35 -26.63 -34.65
N TYR A 51 19.03 -26.67 -34.79
CA TYR A 51 18.10 -26.29 -33.70
C TYR A 51 18.15 -27.33 -32.59
N MET A 52 18.93 -27.06 -31.55
CA MET A 52 18.95 -27.85 -30.32
C MET A 52 17.79 -27.44 -29.42
N TYR A 53 16.79 -28.32 -29.29
CA TYR A 53 15.76 -28.25 -28.25
C TYR A 53 16.38 -28.55 -26.88
N GLY A 54 17.09 -27.58 -26.31
CA GLY A 54 17.52 -27.59 -24.92
C GLY A 54 16.50 -26.83 -24.08
N MET A 55 15.57 -27.54 -23.42
CA MET A 55 14.77 -26.92 -22.36
C MET A 55 15.71 -26.48 -21.23
N PRO A 56 15.71 -25.21 -20.82
CA PRO A 56 16.56 -24.75 -19.72
C PRO A 56 16.10 -25.41 -18.42
N ARG A 57 17.01 -26.17 -17.79
CA ARG A 57 16.83 -26.63 -16.41
C ARG A 57 16.99 -25.41 -15.50
N SER A 58 15.91 -25.04 -14.82
CA SER A 58 15.90 -23.97 -13.84
C SER A 58 16.71 -24.40 -12.60
N PRO A 59 17.73 -23.64 -12.16
CA PRO A 59 18.34 -23.86 -10.86
C PRO A 59 17.47 -23.22 -9.77
N ASP A 60 17.17 -23.99 -8.71
CA ASP A 60 16.31 -23.62 -7.56
C ASP A 60 16.88 -22.52 -6.64
N ARG A 61 17.83 -21.71 -7.13
CA ARG A 61 18.25 -20.46 -6.51
C ARG A 61 18.45 -19.46 -7.62
N ASP A 62 17.67 -18.39 -7.59
CA ASP A 62 18.04 -17.18 -8.30
C ASP A 62 19.35 -16.65 -7.72
N GLU A 63 20.16 -15.97 -8.54
CA GLU A 63 21.47 -15.42 -8.14
C GLU A 63 21.35 -14.42 -6.96
N ARG A 64 20.13 -13.98 -6.64
CA ARG A 64 19.80 -13.08 -5.53
C ARG A 64 19.41 -13.79 -4.23
N GLY A 65 19.29 -15.13 -4.22
CA GLY A 65 19.00 -15.91 -3.02
C GLY A 65 17.58 -15.75 -2.48
N LEU A 66 16.63 -15.32 -3.31
CA LEU A 66 15.25 -15.09 -2.92
C LEU A 66 14.51 -16.44 -2.78
N ARG A 67 13.78 -16.58 -1.68
CA ARG A 67 12.99 -17.79 -1.43
C ARG A 67 11.73 -17.77 -2.30
N THR A 68 11.64 -18.70 -3.24
CA THR A 68 10.39 -18.98 -3.95
C THR A 68 9.42 -19.70 -3.01
N ILE A 69 8.22 -19.15 -2.84
CA ILE A 69 7.14 -19.75 -2.06
C ILE A 69 6.13 -20.33 -3.04
N SER A 70 5.86 -21.63 -2.92
CA SER A 70 4.79 -22.27 -3.68
C SER A 70 3.46 -22.04 -2.97
N MET A 71 2.56 -21.31 -3.62
CA MET A 71 1.20 -21.10 -3.09
C MET A 71 0.26 -22.19 -3.61
N ASP A 72 -0.32 -22.99 -2.71
CA ASP A 72 -1.40 -23.93 -3.05
C ASP A 72 -2.73 -23.18 -3.23
N LEU A 73 -3.26 -23.20 -4.45
CA LEU A 73 -4.46 -22.48 -4.84
C LEU A 73 -5.77 -23.18 -4.42
N ASN A 74 -5.71 -24.42 -3.93
CA ASN A 74 -6.90 -25.24 -3.64
C ASN A 74 -7.60 -24.89 -2.32
N HIS A 75 -6.95 -24.20 -1.39
CA HIS A 75 -7.52 -23.92 -0.07
C HIS A 75 -8.65 -22.87 -0.05
N SER A 76 -8.98 -22.24 -1.18
CA SER A 76 -9.91 -21.11 -1.22
C SER A 76 -11.25 -21.38 -1.90
N LEU A 77 -11.43 -22.53 -2.53
CA LEU A 77 -12.71 -22.93 -3.13
C LEU A 77 -13.23 -24.06 -2.27
N GLY A 78 -14.32 -23.83 -1.53
CA GLY A 78 -14.95 -24.78 -0.63
C GLY A 78 -15.56 -25.98 -1.36
N SER A 79 -14.72 -26.75 -2.05
CA SER A 79 -15.08 -28.00 -2.71
C SER A 79 -15.32 -29.04 -1.63
N SER A 80 -16.59 -29.18 -1.25
CA SER A 80 -17.08 -30.26 -0.39
C SER A 80 -16.69 -31.58 -1.03
N SER A 81 -15.74 -32.27 -0.38
CA SER A 81 -15.04 -33.43 -0.92
C SER A 81 -15.95 -34.65 -0.94
N THR A 82 -16.64 -34.89 -2.05
CA THR A 82 -17.09 -36.24 -2.41
C THR A 82 -15.92 -36.94 -3.10
N ALA A 83 -15.21 -37.78 -2.34
CA ALA A 83 -14.12 -38.62 -2.81
C ALA A 83 -14.65 -39.65 -3.83
N VAL A 84 -14.76 -39.27 -5.11
CA VAL A 84 -15.16 -40.16 -6.20
C VAL A 84 -14.07 -40.14 -7.26
N HIS A 85 -13.30 -41.22 -7.31
CA HIS A 85 -12.60 -41.74 -8.48
C HIS A 85 -11.91 -40.70 -9.38
N SER A 86 -10.76 -40.19 -8.95
CA SER A 86 -9.80 -39.55 -9.84
C SER A 86 -9.15 -40.59 -10.74
N GLN A 87 -9.84 -41.03 -11.79
CA GLN A 87 -9.13 -41.44 -12.98
C GLN A 87 -8.26 -40.23 -13.36
N GLN A 88 -6.96 -40.43 -13.28
CA GLN A 88 -5.92 -39.43 -13.50
C GLN A 88 -5.93 -39.07 -14.99
N LEU A 89 -6.96 -38.33 -15.42
CA LEU A 89 -7.02 -37.74 -16.75
C LEU A 89 -5.72 -36.95 -16.88
N LYS A 90 -4.90 -37.37 -17.84
CA LYS A 90 -3.62 -36.73 -18.13
C LYS A 90 -3.91 -35.27 -18.40
N SER A 91 -3.64 -34.41 -17.41
CA SER A 91 -3.95 -33.00 -17.48
C SER A 91 -3.27 -32.42 -18.72
N LEU A 92 -4.01 -31.68 -19.53
CA LEU A 92 -3.42 -30.95 -20.64
C LEU A 92 -2.32 -30.05 -20.08
N SER A 93 -1.16 -30.03 -20.75
CA SER A 93 -0.03 -29.19 -20.38
C SER A 93 0.54 -28.56 -21.63
N TRP A 94 0.77 -27.26 -21.57
CA TRP A 94 1.45 -26.51 -22.63
C TRP A 94 2.93 -26.88 -22.76
N ARG A 95 3.51 -27.55 -21.74
CA ARG A 95 4.91 -28.01 -21.72
C ARG A 95 5.11 -29.35 -22.42
N ALA A 96 4.03 -30.08 -22.73
CA ALA A 96 4.11 -31.35 -23.44
C ALA A 96 4.44 -31.12 -24.93
N ASP A 97 4.90 -32.18 -25.60
CA ASP A 97 5.14 -32.13 -27.04
C ASP A 97 3.84 -31.77 -27.78
N PRO A 98 3.82 -30.74 -28.65
CA PRO A 98 2.60 -30.20 -29.26
C PRO A 98 1.83 -31.24 -30.08
N ARG A 99 2.50 -32.25 -30.65
CA ARG A 99 1.85 -33.33 -31.41
C ARG A 99 1.14 -34.30 -30.48
N THR A 100 1.65 -34.47 -29.27
CA THR A 100 1.07 -35.36 -28.25
C THR A 100 0.02 -34.69 -27.38
N SER A 101 0.14 -33.38 -27.16
CA SER A 101 -0.83 -32.59 -26.39
C SER A 101 -2.02 -32.15 -27.22
N PHE A 102 -1.89 -32.16 -28.56
CA PHE A 102 -2.84 -31.58 -29.50
C PHE A 102 -2.96 -30.05 -29.35
N SER A 103 -1.81 -29.38 -29.14
CA SER A 103 -1.76 -27.91 -29.14
C SER A 103 -2.17 -27.38 -30.52
N ASP A 104 -3.19 -26.52 -30.56
CA ASP A 104 -3.79 -25.98 -31.78
C ASP A 104 -3.35 -24.54 -32.08
N TRP A 105 -2.54 -23.94 -31.19
CA TRP A 105 -2.07 -22.56 -31.31
C TRP A 105 -0.60 -22.40 -30.91
N THR A 106 0.13 -21.58 -31.68
CA THR A 106 1.52 -21.19 -31.36
C THR A 106 1.56 -19.73 -30.92
N LEU A 107 2.09 -19.49 -29.72
CA LEU A 107 2.37 -18.15 -29.20
C LEU A 107 3.86 -17.85 -29.37
N GLU A 108 4.18 -16.84 -30.16
CA GLU A 108 5.54 -16.30 -30.28
C GLU A 108 5.66 -15.09 -29.37
N VAL A 109 6.31 -15.27 -28.23
CA VAL A 109 6.52 -14.20 -27.25
C VAL A 109 7.88 -13.59 -27.49
N VAL A 110 7.88 -12.30 -27.83
CA VAL A 110 9.08 -11.52 -28.10
C VAL A 110 9.35 -10.60 -26.92
N GLY A 111 10.47 -10.84 -26.25
CA GLY A 111 10.97 -10.00 -25.16
C GLY A 111 11.72 -8.78 -25.73
N MET A 112 11.20 -7.60 -25.44
CA MET A 112 11.71 -6.30 -25.90
C MET A 112 12.53 -5.62 -24.81
N GLU A 113 13.67 -5.03 -25.17
CA GLU A 113 14.47 -4.15 -24.29
C GLU A 113 14.93 -2.94 -25.10
N GLY A 114 14.58 -1.72 -24.67
CA GLY A 114 14.90 -0.50 -25.41
C GLY A 114 14.34 -0.45 -26.84
N GLY A 115 13.22 -1.16 -27.10
CA GLY A 115 12.62 -1.27 -28.43
C GLY A 115 13.30 -2.30 -29.36
N VAL A 116 14.31 -3.02 -28.88
CA VAL A 116 15.02 -4.08 -29.62
C VAL A 116 14.53 -5.45 -29.17
N GLU A 117 14.35 -6.38 -30.11
CA GLU A 117 14.04 -7.78 -29.82
C GLU A 117 15.25 -8.46 -29.17
N LYS A 118 15.12 -8.82 -27.89
CA LYS A 118 16.19 -9.46 -27.11
C LYS A 118 16.03 -10.97 -27.04
N SER A 119 14.79 -11.45 -27.00
CA SER A 119 14.48 -12.87 -26.93
C SER A 119 13.21 -13.18 -27.70
N VAL A 120 13.15 -14.39 -28.27
CA VAL A 120 11.96 -14.94 -28.91
C VAL A 120 11.75 -16.33 -28.34
N SER A 121 10.57 -16.59 -27.78
CA SER A 121 10.19 -17.89 -27.22
C SER A 121 8.90 -18.37 -27.85
N LEU A 122 8.86 -19.65 -28.22
CA LEU A 122 7.67 -20.28 -28.78
C LEU A 122 6.99 -21.13 -27.72
N TYR A 123 5.68 -20.92 -27.56
CA TYR A 123 4.84 -21.70 -26.66
C TYR A 123 3.69 -22.33 -27.44
N TYR A 124 3.44 -23.61 -27.20
CA TYR A 124 2.38 -24.36 -27.88
C TYR A 124 1.19 -24.53 -26.94
N ALA A 125 0.12 -23.80 -27.21
CA ALA A 125 -1.06 -23.73 -26.36
C ALA A 125 -2.30 -24.31 -27.06
N HIS A 126 -3.28 -24.66 -26.22
CA HIS A 126 -4.63 -25.01 -26.57
C HIS A 126 -5.48 -23.74 -26.44
N SER A 127 -5.92 -23.22 -27.56
CA SER A 127 -6.73 -21.99 -27.66
C SER A 127 -7.93 -22.06 -26.71
N ASN A 128 -8.59 -23.21 -26.64
CA ASN A 128 -9.74 -23.44 -25.78
C ASN A 128 -9.41 -23.31 -24.28
N VAL A 129 -8.24 -23.78 -23.85
CA VAL A 129 -7.84 -23.69 -22.44
C VAL A 129 -7.60 -22.22 -22.03
N ILE A 130 -6.85 -21.48 -22.83
CA ILE A 130 -6.45 -20.11 -22.46
C ILE A 130 -7.53 -19.05 -22.75
N ALA A 131 -8.47 -19.31 -23.64
CA ALA A 131 -9.61 -18.40 -23.92
C ALA A 131 -10.91 -18.81 -23.25
N TRP A 132 -11.15 -20.08 -22.96
CA TRP A 132 -12.44 -20.55 -22.40
C TRP A 132 -12.30 -21.31 -21.08
N GLY A 133 -11.08 -21.63 -20.64
CA GLY A 133 -10.85 -22.32 -19.38
C GLY A 133 -11.19 -21.50 -18.12
N PRO A 134 -11.18 -22.12 -16.93
CA PRO A 134 -11.49 -21.47 -15.65
C PRO A 134 -10.60 -20.26 -15.31
N ARG A 135 -9.40 -20.24 -15.87
CA ARG A 135 -8.37 -19.19 -15.68
C ARG A 135 -8.07 -18.46 -17.00
N LYS A 136 -9.09 -18.32 -17.87
CA LYS A 136 -8.96 -17.65 -19.18
C LYS A 136 -8.47 -16.21 -19.06
N GLY A 137 -7.76 -15.75 -20.08
CA GLY A 137 -7.35 -14.35 -20.23
C GLY A 137 -8.21 -13.63 -21.26
N GLY A 138 -8.77 -12.48 -20.89
CA GLY A 138 -9.60 -11.67 -21.79
C GLY A 138 -8.87 -11.26 -23.07
N TYR A 139 -7.55 -11.02 -23.00
CA TYR A 139 -6.72 -10.77 -24.18
C TYR A 139 -6.80 -11.91 -25.21
N PHE A 140 -6.68 -13.16 -24.76
CA PHE A 140 -6.70 -14.32 -25.65
C PHE A 140 -8.09 -14.57 -26.25
N VAL A 141 -9.15 -14.26 -25.50
CA VAL A 141 -10.53 -14.30 -26.01
C VAL A 141 -10.68 -13.37 -27.22
N HIS A 142 -10.27 -12.11 -27.07
CA HIS A 142 -10.34 -11.13 -28.16
C HIS A 142 -9.44 -11.52 -29.34
N LEU A 143 -8.19 -11.90 -29.06
CA LEU A 143 -7.22 -12.34 -30.06
C LEU A 143 -7.78 -13.46 -30.95
N PHE A 144 -8.44 -14.46 -30.37
CA PHE A 144 -8.98 -15.58 -31.15
C PHE A 144 -10.30 -15.23 -31.85
N GLN A 145 -11.16 -14.40 -31.26
CA GLN A 145 -12.39 -13.93 -31.92
C GLN A 145 -12.09 -13.11 -33.18
N GLU A 146 -11.10 -12.20 -33.11
CA GLU A 146 -10.66 -11.40 -34.26
C GLU A 146 -10.06 -12.30 -35.35
N ARG A 147 -9.23 -13.27 -34.97
CA ARG A 147 -8.64 -14.25 -35.88
C ARG A 147 -9.69 -15.12 -36.56
N MET A 148 -10.69 -15.64 -35.84
CA MET A 148 -11.77 -16.44 -36.44
C MET A 148 -12.55 -15.65 -37.49
N SER A 149 -12.67 -14.33 -37.31
CA SER A 149 -13.35 -13.45 -38.26
C SER A 149 -12.54 -13.18 -39.53
N GLN A 150 -11.20 -13.29 -39.47
CA GLN A 150 -10.29 -12.85 -40.55
C GLN A 150 -9.72 -13.98 -41.42
N ARG A 151 -10.06 -15.26 -41.20
CA ARG A 151 -9.45 -16.44 -41.86
C ARG A 151 -7.93 -16.28 -42.11
N PRO A 152 -7.14 -16.02 -41.05
CA PRO A 152 -5.71 -15.83 -41.15
C PRO A 152 -5.01 -17.09 -41.69
N PRO A 153 -3.88 -16.94 -42.38
CA PRO A 153 -3.14 -18.06 -42.96
C PRO A 153 -2.45 -18.97 -41.94
N SER A 154 -2.38 -18.60 -40.65
CA SER A 154 -1.67 -19.37 -39.62
C SER A 154 -2.32 -19.30 -38.23
N ASN A 155 -2.20 -20.40 -37.47
CA ASN A 155 -2.57 -20.49 -36.04
C ASN A 155 -1.42 -20.02 -35.14
N MET A 156 -0.88 -18.84 -35.44
CA MET A 156 0.27 -18.28 -34.73
C MET A 156 0.03 -16.81 -34.39
N SER A 157 0.23 -16.45 -33.13
CA SER A 157 0.15 -15.06 -32.65
C SER A 157 1.50 -14.62 -32.10
N ARG A 158 1.95 -13.44 -32.55
CA ARG A 158 3.15 -12.78 -32.03
C ARG A 158 2.75 -11.78 -30.94
N ILE A 159 3.36 -11.90 -29.77
CA ILE A 159 3.07 -11.10 -28.57
C ILE A 159 4.37 -10.41 -28.17
N GLN A 160 4.38 -9.09 -28.17
CA GLN A 160 5.53 -8.29 -27.71
C GLN A 160 5.33 -7.87 -26.26
N VAL A 161 6.32 -8.16 -25.41
CA VAL A 161 6.34 -7.84 -23.99
C VAL A 161 7.74 -7.35 -23.60
N PRO A 162 7.91 -6.55 -22.53
CA PRO A 162 9.22 -6.31 -21.93
C PRO A 162 9.99 -7.61 -21.67
N SER A 163 11.32 -7.59 -21.81
CA SER A 163 12.15 -8.80 -21.63
C SER A 163 11.98 -9.43 -20.24
N VAL A 164 11.68 -8.63 -19.20
CA VAL A 164 11.40 -9.12 -17.85
C VAL A 164 10.06 -9.87 -17.76
N GLU A 165 9.03 -9.42 -18.48
CA GLU A 165 7.73 -10.10 -18.59
C GLU A 165 7.85 -11.41 -19.37
N ALA A 166 8.64 -11.43 -20.45
CA ALA A 166 8.88 -12.63 -21.23
C ALA A 166 9.43 -13.79 -20.37
N GLY A 167 10.29 -13.48 -19.39
CA GLY A 167 10.88 -14.46 -18.48
C GLY A 167 9.87 -15.10 -17.51
N VAL A 168 8.78 -14.41 -17.16
CA VAL A 168 7.73 -14.95 -16.28
C VAL A 168 6.47 -15.41 -17.04
N PHE A 169 6.45 -15.28 -18.37
CA PHE A 169 5.37 -15.78 -19.23
C PHE A 169 5.06 -17.28 -19.02
N PRO A 170 6.05 -18.18 -18.86
CA PRO A 170 5.80 -19.58 -18.51
C PRO A 170 4.94 -19.77 -17.26
N ILE A 171 5.20 -18.96 -16.21
CA ILE A 171 4.49 -19.04 -14.93
C ILE A 171 3.02 -18.65 -15.10
N MET A 172 2.74 -17.65 -15.95
CA MET A 172 1.38 -17.30 -16.32
C MET A 172 0.67 -18.45 -17.04
N LEU A 173 1.35 -19.11 -17.98
CA LEU A 173 0.78 -20.28 -18.67
C LEU A 173 0.55 -21.46 -17.71
N ASP A 174 1.50 -21.77 -16.83
CA ASP A 174 1.33 -22.80 -15.79
C ASP A 174 0.09 -22.52 -14.93
N PHE A 175 -0.10 -21.25 -14.55
CA PHE A 175 -1.32 -20.83 -13.87
C PHE A 175 -2.57 -21.12 -14.71
N MET A 176 -2.62 -20.73 -15.99
CA MET A 176 -3.79 -20.93 -16.84
C MET A 176 -4.15 -22.42 -17.05
N TYR A 177 -3.15 -23.30 -17.09
CA TYR A 177 -3.30 -24.74 -17.26
C TYR A 177 -3.63 -25.50 -15.98
N CYS A 178 -3.93 -24.78 -14.89
CA CYS A 178 -4.34 -25.35 -13.62
C CYS A 178 -3.26 -26.19 -12.93
N GLU A 179 -2.01 -25.74 -12.96
CA GLU A 179 -1.09 -26.15 -11.91
C GLU A 179 -1.57 -25.56 -10.57
N ASN A 180 -1.68 -26.42 -9.55
CA ASN A 180 -2.20 -26.06 -8.23
C ASN A 180 -1.20 -25.21 -7.43
N SER A 181 0.05 -25.17 -7.88
CA SER A 181 1.13 -24.39 -7.29
C SER A 181 1.50 -23.22 -8.20
N LEU A 182 1.53 -22.02 -7.63
CA LEU A 182 2.14 -20.87 -8.28
C LEU A 182 3.48 -20.57 -7.60
N PRO A 183 4.64 -20.80 -8.26
CA PRO A 183 5.94 -20.51 -7.68
C PRO A 183 6.15 -18.98 -7.67
N LEU A 184 5.76 -18.33 -6.57
CA LEU A 184 5.85 -16.89 -6.42
C LEU A 184 7.02 -16.50 -5.52
N SER A 185 7.81 -15.56 -6.01
CA SER A 185 8.74 -14.74 -5.24
C SER A 185 8.29 -13.28 -5.30
N ALA A 186 8.85 -12.41 -4.45
CA ALA A 186 8.46 -11.01 -4.35
C ALA A 186 8.63 -10.26 -5.70
N ASP A 187 9.75 -10.47 -6.37
CA ASP A 187 10.06 -9.88 -7.69
C ASP A 187 9.10 -10.39 -8.79
N LYS A 188 8.87 -11.70 -8.84
CA LYS A 188 7.95 -12.31 -9.82
C LYS A 188 6.51 -11.88 -9.59
N ALA A 189 6.09 -11.68 -8.34
CA ALA A 189 4.72 -11.26 -8.02
C ALA A 189 4.36 -9.91 -8.65
N CYS A 190 5.28 -8.92 -8.63
CA CYS A 190 5.08 -7.62 -9.28
C CYS A 190 4.89 -7.77 -10.79
N ILE A 191 5.85 -8.43 -11.47
CA ILE A 191 5.83 -8.59 -12.93
C ILE A 191 4.59 -9.37 -13.36
N LEU A 192 4.29 -10.47 -12.65
CA LEU A 192 3.17 -11.34 -12.97
C LEU A 192 1.82 -10.65 -12.73
N TYR A 193 1.73 -9.71 -11.78
CA TYR A 193 0.52 -8.93 -11.56
C TYR A 193 0.26 -7.94 -12.70
N ALA A 194 1.31 -7.25 -13.19
CA ALA A 194 1.21 -6.41 -14.38
C ALA A 194 0.77 -7.21 -15.61
N MET A 195 1.38 -8.38 -15.82
CA MET A 195 0.97 -9.29 -16.89
C MET A 195 -0.47 -9.76 -16.71
N ALA A 196 -0.88 -10.16 -15.51
CA ALA A 196 -2.25 -10.58 -15.24
C ALA A 196 -3.26 -9.48 -15.57
N ASN A 197 -2.90 -8.19 -15.39
CA ASN A 197 -3.73 -7.11 -15.87
C ASN A 197 -3.72 -6.97 -17.40
N LYS A 198 -2.54 -6.92 -18.02
CA LYS A 198 -2.38 -6.82 -19.48
C LYS A 198 -3.11 -7.92 -20.25
N PHE A 199 -3.09 -9.15 -19.74
CA PHE A 199 -3.77 -10.30 -20.33
C PHE A 199 -5.22 -10.48 -19.83
N ALA A 200 -5.68 -9.60 -18.92
CA ALA A 200 -6.99 -9.64 -18.28
C ALA A 200 -7.32 -11.02 -17.67
N ILE A 201 -6.50 -11.44 -16.69
CA ILE A 201 -6.63 -12.69 -15.92
C ILE A 201 -6.91 -12.34 -14.43
N PRO A 202 -8.17 -12.00 -14.05
CA PRO A 202 -8.49 -11.55 -12.68
C PRO A 202 -8.19 -12.58 -11.59
N GLN A 203 -8.30 -13.88 -11.90
CA GLN A 203 -8.00 -14.96 -10.96
C GLN A 203 -6.53 -14.95 -10.56
N LEU A 204 -5.63 -14.63 -11.49
CA LEU A 204 -4.19 -14.52 -11.24
C LEU A 204 -3.89 -13.28 -10.38
N GLN A 205 -4.52 -12.15 -10.67
CA GLN A 205 -4.43 -10.94 -9.84
C GLN A 205 -4.83 -11.23 -8.39
N LYS A 206 -5.97 -11.91 -8.19
CA LYS A 206 -6.48 -12.28 -6.86
C LYS A 206 -5.54 -13.27 -6.15
N ALA A 207 -4.95 -14.21 -6.88
CA ALA A 207 -3.98 -15.15 -6.32
C ALA A 207 -2.71 -14.42 -5.83
N ILE A 208 -2.19 -13.49 -6.64
CA ILE A 208 -1.00 -12.69 -6.28
C ILE A 208 -1.29 -11.74 -5.11
N GLN A 209 -2.47 -11.11 -5.07
CA GLN A 209 -2.86 -10.30 -3.91
C GLN A 209 -2.89 -11.12 -2.62
N LYS A 210 -3.52 -12.31 -2.65
CA LYS A 210 -3.51 -13.24 -1.51
C LYS A 210 -2.09 -13.66 -1.12
N PHE A 211 -1.21 -13.84 -2.11
CA PHE A 211 0.19 -14.13 -1.86
C PHE A 211 0.85 -13.00 -1.04
N VAL A 212 0.71 -11.75 -1.50
CA VAL A 212 1.19 -10.55 -0.79
C VAL A 212 0.61 -10.47 0.63
N GLU A 213 -0.69 -10.64 0.77
CA GLU A 213 -1.41 -10.55 2.05
C GLU A 213 -1.00 -11.62 3.06
N ARG A 214 -0.77 -12.85 2.62
CA ARG A 214 -0.62 -13.99 3.54
C ARG A 214 0.81 -14.47 3.71
N TYR A 215 1.65 -14.38 2.68
CA TYR A 215 2.91 -15.13 2.65
C TYR A 215 4.16 -14.25 2.75
N LEU A 216 4.09 -12.96 2.41
CA LEU A 216 5.25 -12.07 2.57
C LEU A 216 5.52 -11.76 4.04
N ASN A 217 6.75 -12.04 4.50
CA ASN A 217 7.26 -11.54 5.79
C ASN A 217 7.81 -10.10 5.65
N LEU A 218 8.32 -9.52 6.74
CA LEU A 218 8.84 -8.14 6.76
C LEU A 218 9.89 -7.89 5.66
N GLY A 219 10.97 -8.68 5.63
CA GLY A 219 12.04 -8.53 4.64
C GLY A 219 11.54 -8.65 3.20
N GLN A 220 10.66 -9.62 2.93
CA GLN A 220 10.08 -9.79 1.61
C GLN A 220 9.11 -8.65 1.23
N MET A 221 8.41 -8.04 2.19
CA MET A 221 7.59 -6.86 1.93
C MET A 221 8.46 -5.65 1.58
N ILE A 222 9.59 -5.47 2.26
CA ILE A 222 10.56 -4.42 1.98
C ILE A 222 11.09 -4.57 0.55
N GLU A 223 11.61 -5.75 0.20
CA GLU A 223 12.10 -6.07 -1.15
C GLU A 223 11.01 -5.88 -2.21
N PHE A 224 9.78 -6.34 -1.93
CA PHE A 224 8.65 -6.19 -2.83
C PHE A 224 8.34 -4.72 -3.12
N ILE A 225 8.27 -3.86 -2.09
CA ILE A 225 7.95 -2.44 -2.26
C ILE A 225 9.10 -1.70 -2.95
N GLN A 226 10.35 -2.01 -2.62
CA GLN A 226 11.53 -1.45 -3.31
C GLN A 226 11.52 -1.80 -4.79
N TYR A 227 11.33 -3.09 -5.11
CA TYR A 227 11.24 -3.55 -6.49
C TYR A 227 10.08 -2.87 -7.22
N ALA A 228 8.89 -2.80 -6.61
CA ALA A 228 7.73 -2.14 -7.21
C ALA A 228 7.97 -0.63 -7.45
N ARG A 229 8.72 0.04 -6.57
CA ARG A 229 9.13 1.44 -6.74
C ARG A 229 10.09 1.61 -7.91
N GLU A 230 11.08 0.74 -8.07
CA GLU A 230 12.00 0.76 -9.21
C GLU A 230 11.29 0.50 -10.55
N GLN A 231 10.24 -0.33 -10.51
CA GLN A 231 9.44 -0.64 -11.70
C GLN A 231 8.31 0.37 -11.95
N GLN A 232 8.15 1.41 -11.11
CA GLN A 232 7.05 2.37 -11.22
C GLN A 232 7.04 3.13 -12.56
N ASP A 233 8.21 3.33 -13.17
CA ASP A 233 8.32 3.97 -14.48
C ASP A 233 7.87 3.06 -15.64
N TYR A 234 7.93 1.75 -15.45
CA TYR A 234 7.59 0.75 -16.48
C TYR A 234 6.15 0.27 -16.39
N THR A 235 5.51 0.43 -15.23
CA THR A 235 4.28 -0.28 -14.91
C THR A 235 3.10 0.67 -14.75
N HIS A 236 1.97 0.30 -15.38
CA HIS A 236 0.73 1.06 -15.36
C HIS A 236 0.22 1.32 -13.93
N LYS A 237 -0.69 2.31 -13.77
CA LYS A 237 -1.49 2.66 -12.57
C LYS A 237 -2.13 1.48 -11.80
N GLU A 238 -2.02 0.28 -12.35
CA GLU A 238 -2.60 -0.96 -11.87
C GLU A 238 -1.76 -1.61 -10.77
N ILE A 239 -0.42 -1.48 -10.83
CA ILE A 239 0.46 -1.96 -9.75
C ILE A 239 0.21 -1.21 -8.45
N ASP A 240 -0.29 0.03 -8.50
CA ASP A 240 -0.66 0.81 -7.32
C ASP A 240 -1.51 -0.03 -6.36
N LYS A 241 -2.51 -0.78 -6.85
CA LYS A 241 -3.35 -1.61 -5.97
C LYS A 241 -2.55 -2.65 -5.18
N LEU A 242 -1.56 -3.27 -5.82
CA LEU A 242 -0.73 -4.30 -5.18
C LEU A 242 0.30 -3.67 -4.23
N ILE A 243 0.92 -2.54 -4.61
CA ILE A 243 1.79 -1.76 -3.71
C ILE A 243 1.01 -1.34 -2.47
N LEU A 244 -0.22 -0.84 -2.64
CA LEU A 244 -1.05 -0.41 -1.52
C LEU A 244 -1.42 -1.55 -0.59
N CYS A 245 -1.65 -2.75 -1.13
CA CYS A 245 -1.84 -3.96 -0.34
C CYS A 245 -0.60 -4.28 0.51
N ALA A 246 0.60 -4.25 -0.10
CA ALA A 246 1.86 -4.49 0.59
C ALA A 246 2.16 -3.41 1.65
N VAL A 247 1.96 -2.12 1.33
CA VAL A 247 2.10 -0.97 2.23
C VAL A 247 1.16 -1.09 3.42
N SER A 248 -0.12 -1.43 3.18
CA SER A 248 -1.09 -1.62 4.25
C SER A 248 -0.69 -2.73 5.21
N LYS A 249 -0.23 -3.87 4.66
CA LYS A 249 0.28 -5.00 5.44
C LYS A 249 1.54 -4.62 6.24
N LEU A 250 2.51 -3.94 5.60
CA LEU A 250 3.73 -3.47 6.24
C LEU A 250 3.41 -2.51 7.40
N CYS A 251 2.58 -1.48 7.18
CA CYS A 251 2.13 -0.60 8.25
C CYS A 251 1.34 -1.35 9.35
N GLY A 252 0.54 -2.35 8.97
CA GLY A 252 -0.16 -3.25 9.88
C GLY A 252 0.80 -3.98 10.82
N TYR A 253 1.86 -4.53 10.24
CA TYR A 253 2.91 -5.26 10.92
C TYR A 253 3.75 -4.35 11.83
N LEU A 254 4.30 -3.27 11.29
CA LEU A 254 5.17 -2.35 12.04
C LEU A 254 4.44 -1.65 13.20
N VAL A 255 3.14 -1.39 13.08
CA VAL A 255 2.37 -0.85 14.21
C VAL A 255 2.29 -1.84 15.38
N LYS A 256 2.29 -3.16 15.09
CA LYS A 256 2.29 -4.20 16.13
C LYS A 256 3.70 -4.44 16.69
N HIS A 257 4.72 -4.21 15.87
CA HIS A 257 6.13 -4.45 16.15
C HIS A 257 6.98 -3.22 15.78
N PRO A 258 6.82 -2.08 16.50
CA PRO A 258 7.53 -0.84 16.16
C PRO A 258 9.05 -0.98 16.24
N GLU A 259 9.56 -1.88 17.09
CA GLU A 259 10.97 -2.21 17.23
C GLU A 259 11.60 -2.77 15.94
N GLU A 260 10.82 -3.45 15.09
CA GLU A 260 11.32 -3.96 13.79
C GLU A 260 11.41 -2.86 12.73
N ALA A 261 10.97 -1.64 13.03
CA ALA A 261 11.13 -0.49 12.14
C ALA A 261 12.60 -0.09 11.94
N ILE A 262 13.51 -0.56 12.81
CA ILE A 262 14.96 -0.37 12.67
C ILE A 262 15.52 -1.02 11.40
N ASP A 263 14.88 -2.08 10.90
CA ASP A 263 15.27 -2.79 9.69
C ASP A 263 14.71 -2.14 8.41
N VAL A 264 13.89 -1.09 8.56
CA VAL A 264 13.26 -0.39 7.44
C VAL A 264 14.06 0.87 7.12
N GLU A 265 14.56 0.97 5.88
CA GLU A 265 15.24 2.16 5.41
C GLU A 265 14.34 3.41 5.50
N PRO A 266 14.82 4.56 6.02
CA PRO A 266 14.01 5.76 6.14
C PRO A 266 13.38 6.21 4.82
N THR A 267 14.06 6.07 3.68
CA THR A 267 13.48 6.49 2.39
C THR A 267 12.30 5.60 1.98
N LEU A 268 12.37 4.31 2.29
CA LEU A 268 11.29 3.36 2.07
C LEU A 268 10.13 3.60 3.04
N LEU A 269 10.40 3.92 4.30
CA LEU A 269 9.37 4.27 5.27
C LEU A 269 8.63 5.55 4.84
N LEU A 270 9.36 6.57 4.37
CA LEU A 270 8.76 7.79 3.82
C LEU A 270 7.86 7.46 2.62
N TYR A 271 8.35 6.67 1.66
CA TYR A 271 7.54 6.22 0.52
C TYR A 271 6.27 5.50 0.98
N THR A 272 6.38 4.62 1.98
CA THR A 272 5.25 3.88 2.57
C THR A 272 4.20 4.83 3.17
N LEU A 273 4.64 5.87 3.89
CA LEU A 273 3.75 6.91 4.45
C LEU A 273 3.07 7.74 3.36
N GLU A 274 3.80 8.11 2.30
CA GLU A 274 3.24 8.83 1.14
C GLU A 274 2.16 8.01 0.43
N GLN A 275 2.44 6.73 0.15
CA GLN A 275 1.48 5.84 -0.49
C GLN A 275 0.24 5.65 0.39
N ARG A 276 0.43 5.46 1.72
CA ARG A 276 -0.70 5.42 2.66
C ARG A 276 -1.51 6.71 2.61
N ALA A 277 -0.88 7.89 2.63
CA ALA A 277 -1.59 9.16 2.59
C ALA A 277 -2.43 9.31 1.31
N LYS A 278 -1.92 8.86 0.16
CA LYS A 278 -2.67 8.82 -1.11
C LYS A 278 -3.93 7.94 -1.00
N VAL A 279 -3.83 6.77 -0.37
CA VAL A 279 -4.99 5.89 -0.15
C VAL A 279 -5.99 6.51 0.78
N LEU A 280 -5.53 7.08 1.90
CA LEU A 280 -6.42 7.72 2.84
C LEU A 280 -7.18 8.86 2.21
N ASN A 281 -6.55 9.65 1.35
CA ASN A 281 -7.26 10.71 0.64
C ASN A 281 -8.34 10.15 -0.30
N LYS A 282 -8.09 9.01 -0.96
CA LYS A 282 -9.12 8.33 -1.78
C LYS A 282 -10.26 7.79 -0.90
N LEU A 283 -9.94 7.06 0.16
CA LEU A 283 -10.91 6.49 1.09
C LEU A 283 -11.74 7.55 1.81
N LYS A 284 -11.14 8.69 2.18
CA LYS A 284 -11.87 9.83 2.74
C LYS A 284 -12.87 10.42 1.76
N ASN A 285 -12.57 10.40 0.47
CA ASN A 285 -13.50 10.87 -0.56
C ASN A 285 -14.65 9.87 -0.79
N GLU A 286 -14.38 8.57 -0.62
CA GLU A 286 -15.38 7.50 -0.74
C GLU A 286 -16.29 7.40 0.50
N ASP A 287 -15.70 7.46 1.71
CA ASP A 287 -16.41 7.43 2.99
C ASP A 287 -15.74 8.36 4.03
N PRO A 288 -16.11 9.65 4.04
CA PRO A 288 -15.56 10.61 5.00
C PRO A 288 -15.88 10.26 6.46
N ARG A 289 -16.96 9.52 6.75
CA ARG A 289 -17.39 9.25 8.12
C ARG A 289 -16.50 8.20 8.78
N THR A 290 -16.10 7.19 8.01
CA THR A 290 -15.26 6.09 8.49
C THR A 290 -13.79 6.49 8.58
N TYR A 291 -13.28 7.26 7.61
CA TYR A 291 -11.84 7.50 7.45
C TYR A 291 -11.35 8.89 7.87
N SER A 292 -12.14 9.65 8.65
CA SER A 292 -11.75 10.98 9.13
C SER A 292 -11.65 11.10 10.66
N GLY A 293 -11.03 12.18 11.11
CA GLY A 293 -10.99 12.58 12.51
C GLY A 293 -10.25 11.58 13.39
N LYS A 294 -10.98 10.96 14.32
CA LYS A 294 -10.42 10.14 15.40
C LYS A 294 -9.65 8.92 14.88
N TRP A 295 -10.20 8.19 13.91
CA TRP A 295 -9.56 6.97 13.39
C TRP A 295 -8.18 7.26 12.78
N GLU A 296 -8.08 8.34 12.00
CA GLU A 296 -6.82 8.75 11.39
C GLU A 296 -5.82 9.22 12.45
N ALA A 297 -6.28 9.99 13.44
CA ALA A 297 -5.45 10.44 14.55
C ALA A 297 -4.89 9.25 15.36
N ASP A 298 -5.72 8.26 15.70
CA ASP A 298 -5.30 7.08 16.45
C ASP A 298 -4.29 6.24 15.66
N ARG A 299 -4.53 6.04 14.35
CA ARG A 299 -3.58 5.32 13.50
C ARG A 299 -2.28 6.11 13.28
N SER A 300 -2.36 7.44 13.20
CA SER A 300 -1.20 8.32 13.09
C SER A 300 -0.32 8.25 14.35
N LYS A 301 -0.91 8.21 15.54
CA LYS A 301 -0.17 8.02 16.80
C LYS A 301 0.62 6.70 16.78
N LEU A 302 -0.03 5.61 16.39
CA LEU A 302 0.64 4.30 16.29
C LEU A 302 1.81 4.33 15.29
N LEU A 303 1.60 4.94 14.11
CA LEU A 303 2.68 5.08 13.12
C LEU A 303 3.80 6.02 13.57
N SER A 304 3.50 7.02 14.39
CA SER A 304 4.55 7.90 14.89
C SER A 304 5.58 7.16 15.77
N LYS A 305 5.18 6.09 16.48
CA LYS A 305 6.11 5.19 17.18
C LYS A 305 7.05 4.49 16.19
N VAL A 306 6.50 3.92 15.12
CA VAL A 306 7.28 3.29 14.03
C VAL A 306 8.29 4.26 13.44
N VAL A 307 7.87 5.49 13.16
CA VAL A 307 8.75 6.53 12.62
C VAL A 307 9.80 6.96 13.64
N ALA A 308 9.46 7.05 14.92
CA ALA A 308 10.42 7.36 15.98
C ALA A 308 11.53 6.31 16.07
N GLU A 309 11.20 5.02 16.07
CA GLU A 309 12.17 3.92 16.12
C GLU A 309 13.09 3.93 14.88
N CYS A 310 12.51 3.99 13.68
CA CYS A 310 13.26 4.04 12.43
C CYS A 310 14.20 5.27 12.37
N CYS A 311 13.70 6.46 12.70
CA CYS A 311 14.49 7.69 12.66
C CYS A 311 15.58 7.74 13.76
N ASN A 312 15.31 7.20 14.94
CA ASN A 312 16.30 7.13 16.02
C ASN A 312 17.44 6.17 15.67
N ALA A 313 17.12 4.98 15.13
CA ALA A 313 18.12 4.03 14.64
C ALA A 313 18.97 4.62 13.50
N ALA A 314 18.35 5.36 12.58
CA ALA A 314 19.05 6.01 11.47
C ALA A 314 19.94 7.20 11.88
N THR A 315 19.78 7.72 13.11
CA THR A 315 20.58 8.85 13.64
C THR A 315 21.49 8.46 14.81
N GLY A 316 21.52 7.18 15.19
CA GLY A 316 22.40 6.66 16.23
C GLY A 316 23.89 6.84 15.89
N GLU A 317 24.72 6.97 16.91
CA GLU A 317 26.18 7.01 16.73
C GLU A 317 26.73 5.65 16.28
N ASP A 318 26.06 4.57 16.68
CA ASP A 318 26.37 3.19 16.30
C ASP A 318 26.10 2.88 14.82
N SER A 319 25.37 3.75 14.12
CA SER A 319 25.10 3.62 12.69
C SER A 319 26.36 3.84 11.82
N GLN A 320 27.51 4.16 12.43
CA GLN A 320 28.83 4.10 11.79
C GLN A 320 29.32 2.65 11.59
N SER A 321 28.44 1.74 11.15
CA SER A 321 28.89 0.42 10.73
C SER A 321 29.91 0.59 9.60
N SER A 322 31.01 -0.16 9.70
CA SER A 322 32.26 0.00 8.97
C SER A 322 32.18 -0.07 7.44
N ASN A 323 31.00 -0.34 6.88
CA ASN A 323 30.80 -0.50 5.43
C ASN A 323 30.07 0.68 4.77
N GLY A 324 29.65 1.71 5.50
CA GLY A 324 29.31 3.03 4.94
C GLY A 324 28.14 3.12 3.93
N GLU A 325 27.37 2.06 3.69
CA GLU A 325 26.38 2.04 2.60
C GLU A 325 24.96 2.43 2.98
N TYR A 326 24.61 2.56 4.27
CA TYR A 326 23.24 2.95 4.63
C TYR A 326 22.99 4.43 4.36
N PRO A 327 21.93 4.79 3.60
CA PRO A 327 21.60 6.18 3.34
C PRO A 327 21.23 6.88 4.64
N ARG A 328 21.98 7.94 4.97
CA ARG A 328 21.73 8.74 6.17
C ARG A 328 20.38 9.45 6.05
N LEU A 329 19.60 9.40 7.14
CA LEU A 329 18.38 10.20 7.26
C LEU A 329 18.73 11.68 7.11
N THR A 330 18.12 12.33 6.13
CA THR A 330 18.25 13.78 5.94
C THR A 330 17.15 14.50 6.71
N ARG A 331 17.41 15.75 7.11
CA ARG A 331 16.39 16.60 7.74
C ARG A 331 15.16 16.80 6.84
N HIS A 332 15.36 16.86 5.53
CA HIS A 332 14.25 16.99 4.57
C HIS A 332 13.33 15.77 4.59
N GLN A 333 13.89 14.55 4.53
CA GLN A 333 13.11 13.31 4.61
C GLN A 333 12.35 13.22 5.94
N PHE A 334 13.02 13.56 7.06
CA PHE A 334 12.39 13.62 8.37
C PHE A 334 11.18 14.58 8.37
N GLN A 335 11.34 15.80 7.86
CA GLN A 335 10.25 16.77 7.78
C GLN A 335 9.10 16.26 6.90
N GLN A 336 9.39 15.62 5.76
CA GLN A 336 8.37 15.02 4.90
C GLN A 336 7.58 13.93 5.63
N MET A 337 8.25 13.03 6.37
CA MET A 337 7.56 12.02 7.18
C MET A 337 6.59 12.66 8.18
N MET A 338 6.99 13.75 8.82
CA MET A 338 6.15 14.46 9.79
C MET A 338 4.90 15.08 9.15
N THR A 339 4.94 15.45 7.86
CA THR A 339 3.75 15.92 7.14
C THR A 339 2.68 14.85 6.96
N HIS A 340 3.07 13.56 6.99
CA HIS A 340 2.16 12.42 6.82
C HIS A 340 1.62 11.87 8.14
N LEU A 341 1.99 12.47 9.28
CA LEU A 341 1.56 12.07 10.61
C LEU A 341 0.71 13.17 11.25
N PRO A 342 -0.61 13.26 11.00
CA PRO A 342 -1.48 14.31 11.54
C PRO A 342 -1.56 14.34 13.08
N ALA A 343 -1.31 13.22 13.77
CA ALA A 343 -1.20 13.16 15.23
C ALA A 343 0.04 12.35 15.64
N LEU A 344 0.65 12.71 16.76
CA LEU A 344 1.81 12.01 17.31
C LEU A 344 1.44 11.35 18.64
N ASP A 345 2.02 10.18 18.88
CA ASP A 345 2.07 9.58 20.19
C ASP A 345 3.03 10.37 21.08
N ASN A 346 2.74 10.37 22.37
CA ASN A 346 3.47 11.10 23.38
C ASN A 346 4.95 10.70 23.44
N ASP A 347 5.22 9.39 23.52
CA ASP A 347 6.58 8.87 23.62
C ASP A 347 7.34 9.08 22.31
N ALA A 348 6.64 8.90 21.18
CA ALA A 348 7.18 9.16 19.86
C ALA A 348 7.55 10.64 19.66
N ALA A 349 6.72 11.58 20.12
CA ALA A 349 6.98 13.01 19.98
C ALA A 349 8.30 13.40 20.65
N MET A 350 8.59 12.84 21.83
CA MET A 350 9.83 13.06 22.56
C MET A 350 11.07 12.59 21.77
N VAL A 351 11.03 11.35 21.29
CA VAL A 351 12.13 10.76 20.49
C VAL A 351 12.32 11.53 19.18
N LEU A 352 11.25 11.87 18.47
CA LEU A 352 11.31 12.59 17.19
C LEU A 352 11.91 13.99 17.36
N MET A 353 11.67 14.67 18.49
CA MET A 353 12.32 15.96 18.80
C MET A 353 13.83 15.82 19.01
N GLN A 354 14.27 14.77 19.70
CA GLN A 354 15.70 14.47 19.84
C GLN A 354 16.32 14.19 18.47
N VAL A 355 15.61 13.45 17.61
CA VAL A 355 16.06 13.18 16.24
C VAL A 355 16.19 14.47 15.42
N ASP A 356 15.19 15.37 15.39
CA ASP A 356 15.33 16.64 14.65
C ASP A 356 16.54 17.44 15.13
N ARG A 357 16.79 17.47 16.44
CA ARG A 357 17.97 18.14 17.01
C ARG A 357 19.29 17.52 16.53
N LYS A 358 19.38 16.19 16.42
CA LYS A 358 20.56 15.50 15.88
C LYS A 358 20.76 15.79 14.39
N LEU A 359 19.67 16.03 13.65
CA LEU A 359 19.69 16.31 12.21
C LEU A 359 20.03 17.77 11.87
N ILE A 360 19.94 18.71 12.82
CA ILE A 360 20.42 20.07 12.62
C ILE A 360 21.94 20.01 12.47
N PRO A 361 22.51 20.46 11.33
CA PRO A 361 23.95 20.50 11.16
C PRO A 361 24.55 21.24 12.35
N LYS A 362 25.45 20.59 13.09
CA LYS A 362 26.29 21.29 14.06
C LYS A 362 27.02 22.34 13.24
N ILE A 363 26.59 23.61 13.31
CA ILE A 363 27.27 24.73 12.66
C ILE A 363 28.61 24.81 13.38
N THR A 364 29.58 24.02 12.92
CA THR A 364 30.88 23.89 13.53
C THR A 364 31.60 25.21 13.36
N SER A 365 31.65 25.95 14.46
CA SER A 365 32.73 26.87 14.80
C SER A 365 33.02 27.96 13.75
N VAL A 366 32.20 29.02 13.76
CA VAL A 366 32.55 30.41 14.15
C VAL A 366 33.86 31.05 13.60
N LYS A 367 34.62 30.48 12.66
CA LYS A 367 35.82 31.16 12.14
C LYS A 367 35.55 32.27 11.12
N ASN A 368 34.30 32.41 10.63
CA ASN A 368 33.93 33.45 9.65
C ASN A 368 32.77 34.37 10.12
N ILE A 369 32.51 34.47 11.42
CA ILE A 369 31.35 35.22 11.96
C ILE A 369 31.47 36.75 11.87
N ASN A 370 32.65 37.29 11.54
CA ASN A 370 32.88 38.74 11.59
C ASN A 370 32.31 39.55 10.41
N LYS A 371 31.49 38.98 9.51
CA LYS A 371 30.97 39.71 8.34
C LYS A 371 29.46 39.66 8.09
N THR A 372 28.70 38.87 8.83
CA THR A 372 27.23 38.80 8.67
C THR A 372 26.53 39.73 9.66
N SER A 373 25.61 40.55 9.15
CA SER A 373 24.94 41.59 9.94
C SER A 373 24.12 40.98 11.09
N PRO A 374 23.98 41.65 12.25
CA PRO A 374 23.18 41.17 13.37
C PRO A 374 21.69 40.90 13.05
N GLN A 375 21.17 41.47 11.96
CA GLN A 375 19.76 41.36 11.57
C GLN A 375 19.43 40.05 10.84
N GLU A 376 20.35 39.44 10.10
CA GLU A 376 20.11 38.14 9.43
C GLU A 376 20.10 36.94 10.41
N ARG A 377 20.49 37.14 11.67
CA ARG A 377 20.54 36.06 12.67
C ARG A 377 19.20 35.70 13.30
N ILE A 378 18.18 36.57 13.17
CA ILE A 378 16.92 36.38 13.89
C ILE A 378 15.85 35.71 13.00
N GLU A 379 15.99 35.77 11.67
CA GLU A 379 14.93 35.34 10.73
C GLU A 379 14.91 33.85 10.37
N THR A 380 15.96 33.08 10.69
CA THR A 380 15.92 31.60 10.53
C THR A 380 15.20 30.89 11.67
N GLY A 381 14.66 31.67 12.62
CA GLY A 381 14.00 31.18 13.81
C GLY A 381 12.51 30.88 13.67
N THR A 382 11.94 30.72 12.47
CA THR A 382 10.55 30.24 12.39
C THR A 382 10.49 28.83 12.99
N SER A 383 9.74 28.71 14.09
CA SER A 383 9.48 27.42 14.72
C SER A 383 8.92 26.50 13.65
N SER A 384 9.50 25.32 13.48
CA SER A 384 8.94 24.39 12.50
C SER A 384 7.51 24.07 12.93
N GLY A 385 6.59 23.87 11.98
CA GLY A 385 5.24 23.40 12.31
C GLY A 385 5.26 22.07 13.09
N PHE A 386 6.36 21.31 12.98
CA PHE A 386 6.64 20.12 13.75
C PHE A 386 6.89 20.41 15.24
N ASP A 387 7.69 21.43 15.60
CA ASP A 387 7.94 21.78 17.01
C ASP A 387 6.64 22.12 17.74
N GLU A 388 5.75 22.88 17.08
CA GLU A 388 4.45 23.25 17.64
C GLU A 388 3.59 22.01 17.89
N LYS A 389 3.60 21.05 16.95
CA LYS A 389 2.87 19.79 17.07
C LYS A 389 3.38 18.92 18.22
N CYS A 390 4.69 18.79 18.38
CA CYS A 390 5.27 18.08 19.51
C CYS A 390 4.93 18.77 20.83
N VAL A 391 5.04 20.11 20.88
CA VAL A 391 4.67 20.90 22.06
C VAL A 391 3.20 20.70 22.43
N GLU A 392 2.28 20.67 21.46
CA GLU A 392 0.86 20.41 21.70
C GLU A 392 0.61 19.04 22.32
N VAL A 393 1.25 18.00 21.80
CA VAL A 393 1.12 16.62 22.29
C VAL A 393 1.69 16.51 23.71
N MET A 394 2.87 17.07 23.94
CA MET A 394 3.51 17.08 25.27
C MET A 394 2.70 17.88 26.30
N ALA A 395 2.13 19.02 25.92
CA ALA A 395 1.27 19.80 26.81
C ALA A 395 0.03 19.01 27.24
N ALA A 396 -0.61 18.32 26.28
CA ALA A 396 -1.75 17.45 26.57
C ALA A 396 -1.37 16.28 27.49
N GLN A 397 -0.18 15.68 27.31
CA GLN A 397 0.33 14.64 28.21
C GLN A 397 0.59 15.18 29.61
N TRP A 398 1.26 16.33 29.72
CA TRP A 398 1.54 16.97 31.01
C TRP A 398 0.25 17.18 31.79
N ARG A 399 -0.76 17.75 31.13
CA ARG A 399 -2.09 17.96 31.71
C ARG A 399 -2.69 16.65 32.24
N LYS A 400 -2.61 15.57 31.47
CA LYS A 400 -3.10 14.25 31.89
C LYS A 400 -2.32 13.70 33.09
N GLY A 401 -0.99 13.82 33.10
CA GLY A 401 -0.13 13.35 34.20
C GLY A 401 -0.40 14.09 35.52
N MET A 402 -0.56 15.42 35.44
CA MET A 402 -0.93 16.25 36.61
C MET A 402 -2.26 15.83 37.24
N LEU A 403 -3.25 15.46 36.42
CA LEU A 403 -4.55 14.98 36.90
C LEU A 403 -4.49 13.56 37.47
N GLN A 404 -3.64 12.69 36.92
CA GLN A 404 -3.58 11.27 37.27
C GLN A 404 -2.70 10.96 38.50
N LYS A 405 -1.99 11.96 39.06
CA LYS A 405 -1.11 11.82 40.25
C LYS A 405 -0.11 10.65 40.16
N SER A 406 0.32 10.29 38.94
CA SER A 406 1.32 9.25 38.73
C SER A 406 2.72 9.84 38.88
N GLU A 407 3.35 9.61 40.03
CA GLU A 407 4.70 10.13 40.34
C GLU A 407 5.75 9.69 39.30
N LYS A 408 5.69 8.41 38.88
CA LYS A 408 6.60 7.84 37.88
C LYS A 408 6.49 8.47 36.49
N GLU A 409 5.29 8.85 36.07
CA GLU A 409 5.11 9.54 34.78
C GLU A 409 5.62 10.98 34.85
N ASN A 410 5.46 11.64 35.99
CA ASN A 410 5.98 12.98 36.22
C ASN A 410 7.51 13.01 36.27
N GLU A 411 8.16 12.02 36.90
CA GLU A 411 9.63 11.90 36.92
C GLU A 411 10.19 11.77 35.50
N ARG A 412 9.65 10.85 34.69
CA ARG A 412 10.04 10.67 33.28
C ARG A 412 9.85 11.94 32.46
N LEU A 413 8.75 12.64 32.68
CA LEU A 413 8.49 13.92 32.02
C LEU A 413 9.56 14.94 32.41
N ILE A 414 9.88 15.06 33.71
CA ILE A 414 10.91 16.01 34.21
C ILE A 414 12.28 15.71 33.60
N GLU A 415 12.72 14.46 33.60
CA GLU A 415 13.98 14.04 32.98
C GLU A 415 14.04 14.48 31.51
N PHE A 416 12.95 14.25 30.77
CA PHE A 416 12.87 14.64 29.37
C PHE A 416 12.89 16.17 29.16
N LEU A 417 12.18 16.93 30.00
CA LEU A 417 12.15 18.40 29.92
C LEU A 417 13.54 19.03 30.08
N GLN A 418 14.42 18.37 30.85
CA GLN A 418 15.81 18.81 31.02
C GLN A 418 16.63 18.69 29.73
N GLU A 419 16.22 17.80 28.81
CA GLU A 419 16.89 17.61 27.52
C GLU A 419 16.38 18.56 26.43
N LEU A 420 15.20 19.17 26.63
CA LEU A 420 14.61 20.11 25.68
C LEU A 420 15.44 21.39 25.56
N SER A 421 15.41 21.98 24.36
CA SER A 421 15.97 23.32 24.19
C SER A 421 15.18 24.34 25.02
N PRO A 422 15.82 25.39 25.59
CA PRO A 422 15.12 26.42 26.37
C PRO A 422 13.94 27.06 25.62
N ARG A 423 14.05 27.16 24.29
CA ARG A 423 13.00 27.69 23.43
C ARG A 423 11.76 26.80 23.38
N VAL A 424 11.94 25.49 23.20
CA VAL A 424 10.83 24.52 23.21
C VAL A 424 10.21 24.47 24.59
N LEU A 425 11.04 24.45 25.63
CA LEU A 425 10.57 24.44 27.02
C LEU A 425 9.71 25.67 27.33
N ALA A 426 10.15 26.87 26.93
CA ALA A 426 9.36 28.09 27.10
C ALA A 426 8.00 28.00 26.38
N LYS A 427 7.97 27.49 25.14
CA LYS A 427 6.71 27.26 24.41
C LYS A 427 5.80 26.27 25.11
N LEU A 428 6.36 25.16 25.59
CA LEU A 428 5.61 24.14 26.32
C LEU A 428 4.99 24.72 27.59
N LEU A 429 5.76 25.47 28.38
CA LEU A 429 5.25 26.12 29.59
C LEU A 429 4.11 27.10 29.29
N VAL A 430 4.25 27.91 28.24
CA VAL A 430 3.17 28.81 27.80
C VAL A 430 1.92 28.00 27.41
N LYS A 431 2.07 26.93 26.64
CA LYS A 431 0.94 26.11 26.18
C LYS A 431 0.25 25.39 27.34
N VAL A 432 1.02 24.84 28.28
CA VAL A 432 0.51 24.20 29.50
C VAL A 432 -0.23 25.22 30.37
N SER A 433 0.32 26.43 30.55
CA SER A 433 -0.34 27.51 31.29
C SER A 433 -1.68 27.88 30.66
N GLN A 434 -1.73 28.06 29.34
CA GLN A 434 -2.96 28.36 28.61
C GLN A 434 -4.00 27.25 28.76
N GLN A 435 -3.58 25.98 28.68
CA GLN A 435 -4.50 24.84 28.88
C GLN A 435 -5.05 24.80 30.32
N TYR A 436 -4.23 25.16 31.31
CA TYR A 436 -4.66 25.23 32.71
C TYR A 436 -5.66 26.36 32.97
N GLU A 437 -5.45 27.53 32.37
CA GLU A 437 -6.42 28.64 32.43
C GLU A 437 -7.77 28.25 31.82
N LEU A 438 -7.76 27.56 30.67
CA LEU A 438 -8.99 27.06 30.04
C LEU A 438 -9.72 26.05 30.92
N ASP A 439 -9.00 25.22 31.66
CA ASP A 439 -9.60 24.25 32.57
C ASP A 439 -10.25 24.90 33.78
N ILE A 440 -9.60 25.92 34.35
CA ILE A 440 -10.18 26.71 35.44
C ILE A 440 -11.51 27.32 34.97
N LEU A 441 -11.52 27.98 33.81
CA LEU A 441 -12.73 28.58 33.25
C LEU A 441 -13.82 27.53 33.01
N ALA A 442 -13.48 26.36 32.47
CA ALA A 442 -14.43 25.28 32.26
C ALA A 442 -15.00 24.71 33.58
N THR A 443 -14.19 24.65 34.64
CA THR A 443 -14.67 24.25 35.97
C THR A 443 -15.58 25.30 36.60
N GLU A 444 -15.25 26.59 36.48
CA GLU A 444 -16.08 27.69 36.97
C GLU A 444 -17.44 27.72 36.26
N GLU A 445 -17.47 27.52 34.93
CA GLU A 445 -18.72 27.38 34.17
C GLU A 445 -19.55 26.17 34.61
N SER A 446 -18.89 25.02 34.85
CA SER A 446 -19.58 23.81 35.32
C SER A 446 -20.17 23.98 36.72
N ASP A 447 -19.43 24.63 37.63
CA ASP A 447 -19.89 24.88 38.99
C ASP A 447 -20.98 25.96 39.03
N ALA A 448 -20.90 26.99 38.19
CA ALA A 448 -21.97 27.98 38.02
C ALA A 448 -23.26 27.32 37.53
N ALA A 449 -23.19 26.43 36.52
CA ALA A 449 -24.34 25.69 36.03
C ALA A 449 -24.94 24.76 37.10
N ARG A 450 -24.11 24.13 37.95
CA ARG A 450 -24.58 23.32 39.08
C ARG A 450 -25.28 24.17 40.13
N HIS A 451 -24.76 25.35 40.44
CA HIS A 451 -25.39 26.29 41.36
C HIS A 451 -26.73 26.80 40.82
N GLU A 452 -26.85 27.04 39.52
CA GLU A 452 -28.12 27.42 38.88
C GLU A 452 -29.18 26.31 39.06
N ILE A 453 -28.83 25.05 38.78
CA ILE A 453 -29.74 23.89 38.96
C ILE A 453 -30.16 23.72 40.44
N LEU A 454 -29.24 23.92 41.38
CA LEU A 454 -29.54 23.81 42.82
C LEU A 454 -30.32 25.00 43.37
N SER A 455 -30.22 26.16 42.72
CA SER A 455 -30.92 27.38 43.11
C SER A 455 -32.30 27.53 42.49
N GLU A 456 -32.64 26.73 41.47
CA GLU A 456 -34.01 26.64 40.99
C GLU A 456 -34.92 26.13 42.13
N PRO A 457 -35.83 26.97 42.65
CA PRO A 457 -36.68 26.59 43.76
C PRO A 457 -37.51 25.40 43.30
N SER A 458 -37.35 24.26 44.00
CA SER A 458 -38.09 23.02 43.78
C SER A 458 -39.54 23.37 43.41
N ARG A 459 -39.84 23.32 42.10
CA ARG A 459 -41.20 23.47 41.60
C ARG A 459 -41.92 22.27 42.17
N LYS A 460 -42.57 22.46 43.31
CA LYS A 460 -43.56 21.54 43.86
C LYS A 460 -44.51 21.25 42.71
N SER A 461 -44.34 20.08 42.10
CA SER A 461 -45.18 19.59 41.03
C SER A 461 -46.54 19.31 41.66
N ASN A 462 -47.39 20.33 41.69
CA ASN A 462 -48.84 20.18 41.81
C ASN A 462 -49.41 19.58 40.52
N VAL A 463 -48.85 18.45 40.09
CA VAL A 463 -49.34 17.65 38.97
C VAL A 463 -49.74 16.32 39.56
N SER A 464 -50.90 16.34 40.23
CA SER A 464 -51.70 15.15 40.46
C SER A 464 -52.33 14.75 39.13
N THR A 465 -51.51 14.24 38.22
CA THR A 465 -52.01 13.54 37.04
C THR A 465 -51.71 12.07 37.27
N LYS A 466 -52.75 11.32 37.63
CA LYS A 466 -52.77 9.86 37.56
C LYS A 466 -52.52 9.44 36.12
N VAL A 467 -51.25 9.35 35.71
CA VAL A 467 -50.89 8.65 34.48
C VAL A 467 -50.64 7.20 34.90
N ASN A 468 -51.62 6.36 34.57
CA ASN A 468 -51.55 4.92 34.73
C ASN A 468 -50.58 4.39 33.67
N ILE A 469 -49.29 4.34 34.00
CA ILE A 469 -48.27 3.73 33.14
C ILE A 469 -48.14 2.27 33.54
N ASN A 470 -48.85 1.41 32.81
CA ASN A 470 -48.53 -0.01 32.74
C ASN A 470 -47.19 -0.15 32.02
N LEU A 471 -46.10 -0.35 32.78
CA LEU A 471 -44.84 -0.83 32.25
C LEU A 471 -44.85 -2.36 32.29
N PRO A 472 -44.63 -3.06 31.16
CA PRO A 472 -44.32 -4.47 31.18
C PRO A 472 -42.91 -4.67 31.72
N VAL A 473 -42.82 -5.50 32.76
CA VAL A 473 -41.58 -6.08 33.25
C VAL A 473 -41.10 -7.08 32.21
N GLU A 474 -39.98 -6.79 31.55
CA GLU A 474 -39.03 -7.79 31.06
C GLU A 474 -37.78 -7.08 30.52
N TYR A 475 -36.68 -7.15 31.28
CA TYR A 475 -35.34 -6.99 30.73
C TYR A 475 -34.61 -8.31 30.94
N PRO A 476 -34.10 -8.96 29.89
CA PRO A 476 -33.15 -10.05 30.04
C PRO A 476 -31.80 -9.46 30.42
N SER A 477 -31.20 -10.02 31.48
CA SER A 477 -29.81 -9.82 31.82
C SER A 477 -28.92 -10.35 30.68
N VAL A 478 -28.28 -9.43 29.95
CA VAL A 478 -27.19 -9.79 29.04
C VAL A 478 -25.89 -9.37 29.72
N GLU A 479 -25.19 -10.36 30.27
CA GLU A 479 -23.78 -10.24 30.60
C GLU A 479 -23.01 -10.00 29.29
N MET A 480 -22.44 -8.81 29.12
CA MET A 480 -21.50 -8.54 28.05
C MET A 480 -20.13 -9.11 28.44
N SER A 481 -19.81 -10.29 27.92
CA SER A 481 -18.44 -10.82 27.90
C SER A 481 -17.59 -9.97 26.94
N HIS A 482 -16.47 -9.46 27.46
CA HIS A 482 -15.40 -8.86 26.67
C HIS A 482 -14.66 -9.96 25.90
N ASP A 483 -15.16 -10.33 24.73
CA ASP A 483 -14.40 -11.04 23.67
C ASP A 483 -15.29 -11.14 22.44
N ASP A 484 -15.23 -10.17 21.52
CA ASP A 484 -15.72 -10.33 20.14
C ASP A 484 -15.28 -9.13 19.26
N PHE A 485 -14.04 -9.20 18.75
CA PHE A 485 -13.62 -8.50 17.54
C PHE A 485 -13.42 -9.54 16.43
N TYR A 486 -14.51 -10.10 15.92
CA TYR A 486 -14.53 -10.81 14.64
C TYR A 486 -15.70 -10.31 13.78
N SER A 487 -15.41 -9.99 12.52
CA SER A 487 -16.38 -9.51 11.53
C SER A 487 -17.53 -10.51 11.31
N PRO A 488 -18.76 -10.06 11.00
CA PRO A 488 -19.86 -10.95 10.70
C PRO A 488 -19.67 -11.55 9.31
N VAL A 489 -19.61 -12.88 9.25
CA VAL A 489 -19.77 -13.66 8.02
C VAL A 489 -21.26 -13.60 7.65
N GLU A 490 -21.57 -13.00 6.50
CA GLU A 490 -22.91 -13.08 5.89
C GLU A 490 -23.29 -14.55 5.68
N ARG A 491 -24.32 -15.02 6.39
CA ARG A 491 -24.95 -16.31 6.14
C ARG A 491 -25.78 -16.21 4.87
N VAL A 492 -25.28 -16.83 3.79
CA VAL A 492 -26.05 -17.09 2.57
C VAL A 492 -27.15 -18.12 2.89
N PRO A 493 -28.43 -17.85 2.57
CA PRO A 493 -29.50 -18.83 2.73
C PRO A 493 -29.32 -20.00 1.74
N PRO A 494 -29.74 -21.23 2.10
CA PRO A 494 -29.62 -22.39 1.22
C PRO A 494 -30.49 -22.21 -0.04
N PRO A 495 -30.07 -22.73 -1.20
CA PRO A 495 -30.87 -22.66 -2.42
C PRO A 495 -32.08 -23.60 -2.30
N ASP A 496 -33.25 -23.05 -2.61
CA ASP A 496 -34.49 -23.80 -2.77
C ASP A 496 -34.31 -24.92 -3.81
N ARG A 497 -34.74 -26.12 -3.42
CA ARG A 497 -34.90 -27.26 -4.32
C ARG A 497 -36.00 -26.90 -5.32
N TYR A 498 -35.65 -26.80 -6.59
CA TYR A 498 -36.61 -26.97 -7.67
C TYR A 498 -36.63 -28.45 -8.07
N ASP A 499 -37.75 -29.12 -7.85
CA ASP A 499 -38.11 -30.37 -8.51
C ASP A 499 -38.58 -30.04 -9.94
N ILE A 500 -37.77 -30.36 -10.96
CA ILE A 500 -38.19 -30.79 -12.31
C ILE A 500 -37.12 -31.76 -12.86
#